data_AF-A0A2S9D4Z3-F1
#
_entry.id   AF-A0A2S9D4Z3-F1
#
_cell.length_a   1.000
_cell.length_b   1.000
_cell.length_c   1.000
_cell.angle_alpha   90.00
_cell.angle_beta   90.00
_cell.angle_gamma   90.00
#
_symmetry.space_group_name_H-M   'P 1'
#
loop_
_entity.id
_entity.type
_entity.pdbx_description
1 polymer ?
#
loop_
_entity_poly.entity_id
_entity_poly.type
_entity_poly.pdbx_seq_one_letter_code
_entity_poly.pdbx_strand_id
1 'polypeptide(L)' 'MSGSNPDPYEDKLTGLEPGGGVPPGETPPGEASTAGPQGHDEGGPRKGTQFLWLAAIGAGVLLTLLFFIGYIVGFFD' A
#
# COMPACT_ATOMS: atom_id res chain seq x y z
N MET A 1 -54.46 16.52 19.68
CA MET A 1 -53.52 15.43 19.36
C MET A 1 -52.15 15.87 19.83
N SER A 2 -51.65 15.32 20.93
CA SER A 2 -50.25 15.48 21.32
C SER A 2 -49.48 14.42 20.57
N GLY A 3 -48.67 14.82 19.59
CA GLY A 3 -47.77 13.91 18.90
C GLY A 3 -46.66 13.53 19.87
N SER A 4 -46.38 12.23 20.01
CA SER A 4 -45.19 11.75 20.69
C SER A 4 -43.99 12.42 20.05
N ASN A 5 -43.41 13.40 20.72
CA ASN A 5 -42.15 13.99 20.31
C ASN A 5 -41.12 12.85 20.38
N PRO A 6 -40.54 12.39 19.26
CA PRO A 6 -39.65 11.22 19.26
C PRO A 6 -38.25 11.57 19.80
N ASP A 7 -38.10 12.75 20.40
CA ASP A 7 -36.84 13.21 20.94
C ASP A 7 -36.53 12.47 22.25
N PRO A 8 -35.41 11.72 22.32
CA PRO A 8 -35.01 10.94 23.47
C PRO A 8 -34.56 11.79 24.66
N TYR A 9 -35.05 13.03 24.84
CA TYR A 9 -34.75 13.81 26.05
C TYR A 9 -35.09 13.07 27.35
N GLU A 10 -36.08 12.17 27.32
CA GLU A 10 -36.44 11.31 28.46
C GLU A 10 -35.66 9.99 28.50
N ASP A 11 -35.07 9.57 27.38
CA ASP A 11 -34.19 8.40 27.35
C ASP A 11 -32.82 8.84 27.86
N LYS A 12 -32.44 8.31 29.02
CA LYS A 12 -31.13 8.53 29.63
C LYS A 12 -30.02 8.07 28.68
N LEU A 13 -29.58 8.95 27.79
CA LEU A 13 -28.39 8.76 26.97
C LEU A 13 -27.20 8.63 27.93
N THR A 14 -26.64 7.43 28.00
CA THR A 14 -25.56 7.12 28.95
C THR A 14 -24.30 7.84 28.51
N GLY A 15 -23.63 8.54 29.43
CA GLY A 15 -22.37 9.21 29.13
C GLY A 15 -22.53 10.47 28.30
N LEU A 16 -23.59 11.27 28.47
CA LEU A 16 -23.60 12.65 27.99
C LEU A 16 -23.58 13.60 29.18
N GLU A 17 -22.53 14.40 29.29
CA GLU A 17 -22.49 15.50 30.24
C GLU A 17 -23.46 16.61 29.78
N PRO A 18 -24.11 17.36 30.69
CA PRO A 18 -24.94 18.50 30.33
C PRO A 18 -24.14 19.49 29.47
N GLY A 19 -24.43 19.50 28.16
CA GLY A 19 -23.58 20.16 27.15
C GLY A 19 -23.32 19.32 25.88
N GLY A 20 -23.70 18.04 25.87
CA GLY A 20 -23.64 17.17 24.68
C GLY A 20 -22.28 16.53 24.44
N GLY A 21 -21.37 16.58 25.42
CA GLY A 21 -20.07 15.89 25.36
C GLY A 21 -20.17 14.47 25.88
N VAL A 22 -19.53 13.52 25.16
CA VAL A 22 -19.34 12.15 25.62
C VAL A 22 -17.99 12.01 26.34
N PRO A 23 -17.90 11.31 27.50
CA PRO A 23 -16.65 11.05 28.17
C PRO A 23 -15.64 10.37 27.24
N PRO A 24 -14.35 10.76 27.30
CA PRO A 24 -13.30 10.08 26.56
C PRO A 24 -13.25 8.59 26.94
N GLY A 25 -13.61 7.71 26.00
CA GLY A 25 -13.62 6.25 26.18
C GLY A 25 -14.96 5.56 25.86
N GLU A 26 -16.06 6.30 25.78
CA GLU A 26 -17.41 5.77 25.44
C GLU A 26 -17.65 5.71 23.93
N THR A 27 -16.98 6.57 23.15
CA THR A 27 -16.83 6.41 21.70
C THR A 27 -15.67 5.44 21.49
N PRO A 28 -15.86 4.30 20.78
CA PRO A 28 -14.72 3.55 20.25
C PRO A 28 -13.76 4.54 19.57
N PRO A 29 -12.43 4.44 19.77
CA PRO A 29 -11.49 5.35 19.16
C PRO A 29 -11.85 5.48 17.69
N GLY A 30 -12.18 6.69 17.24
CA GLY A 30 -12.93 6.95 15.99
C GLY A 30 -12.26 6.44 14.72
N GLU A 31 -11.04 5.90 14.80
CA GLU A 31 -10.28 5.38 13.68
C GLU A 31 -9.34 4.28 14.18
N ALA A 32 -9.88 3.10 14.54
CA ALA A 32 -9.11 1.88 14.27
C ALA A 32 -9.12 1.68 12.74
N SER A 33 -8.42 2.58 12.03
CA SER A 33 -8.27 2.50 10.59
C SER A 33 -7.69 1.13 10.27
N THR A 34 -8.49 0.33 9.57
CA THR A 34 -8.13 -0.96 8.98
C THR A 34 -7.16 -0.71 7.84
N ALA A 35 -5.94 -0.32 8.17
CA ALA A 35 -4.75 -0.41 7.35
C ALA A 35 -3.56 -0.11 8.25
N GLY A 36 -3.15 -1.09 9.07
CA GLY A 36 -1.76 -1.14 9.49
C GLY A 36 -0.87 -1.07 8.23
N PRO A 37 0.33 -0.47 8.32
CA PRO A 37 1.19 -0.33 7.15
C PRO A 37 1.27 -1.69 6.46
N GLN A 38 0.84 -1.75 5.19
CA GLN A 38 1.04 -2.95 4.37
C GLN A 38 2.53 -3.20 4.42
N GLY A 39 2.92 -4.18 5.25
CA GLY A 39 4.30 -4.56 5.44
C GLY A 39 4.83 -5.00 4.08
N HIS A 40 5.42 -4.06 3.36
CA HIS A 40 6.31 -4.40 2.28
C HIS A 40 7.55 -4.90 3.01
N ASP A 41 7.85 -6.19 2.85
CA ASP A 41 9.15 -6.70 3.26
C ASP A 41 10.20 -5.83 2.56
N GLU A 42 10.98 -5.09 3.36
CA GLU A 42 12.13 -4.28 2.89
C GLU A 42 13.23 -5.17 2.27
N GLY A 43 13.06 -6.49 2.36
CA GLY A 43 13.87 -7.52 1.73
C GLY A 43 13.67 -7.61 0.23
N GLY A 44 14.04 -6.55 -0.49
CA GLY A 44 14.28 -6.63 -1.92
C GLY A 44 15.29 -7.73 -2.26
N PRO A 45 15.31 -8.21 -3.51
CA PRO A 45 16.27 -9.23 -3.92
C PRO A 45 17.70 -8.84 -3.53
N ARG A 46 18.48 -9.82 -3.06
CA ARG A 46 19.87 -9.61 -2.63
C ARG A 46 20.61 -8.80 -3.69
N LYS A 47 21.45 -7.85 -3.26
CA LYS A 47 22.20 -6.96 -4.16
C LYS A 47 22.94 -7.72 -5.29
N GLY A 48 23.45 -8.93 -5.01
CA GLY A 48 24.09 -9.80 -6.00
C GLY A 48 23.16 -10.33 -7.11
N THR A 49 21.89 -10.60 -6.80
CA THR A 49 20.89 -11.01 -7.80
C THR A 49 20.63 -9.89 -8.82
N GLN A 50 20.60 -8.64 -8.37
CA GLN A 50 20.46 -7.49 -9.27
C GLN A 50 21.65 -7.36 -10.23
N PHE A 51 22.88 -7.52 -9.72
CA PHE A 51 24.08 -7.51 -10.57
C PHE A 51 24.09 -8.66 -11.58
N LEU A 52 23.65 -9.86 -11.17
CA LEU A 52 23.55 -11.02 -12.07
C LEU A 52 22.61 -10.72 -13.25
N TRP A 53 21.42 -10.18 -12.97
CA TRP A 53 20.46 -9.82 -14.01
C TRP A 53 20.99 -8.72 -14.93
N LEU A 54 21.61 -7.68 -14.37
CA LEU A 54 22.19 -6.60 -15.17
C LEU A 54 23.31 -7.11 -16.09
N ALA A 55 24.17 -8.00 -15.58
CA ALA A 55 25.23 -8.63 -16.36
C ALA A 55 24.67 -9.54 -17.45
N ALA A 56 23.63 -10.34 -17.16
CA ALA A 56 22.99 -11.22 -18.14
C ALA A 56 22.35 -10.43 -19.29
N ILE A 57 21.64 -9.34 -18.97
CA ILE A 57 21.05 -8.45 -19.98
C ILE A 57 22.16 -7.79 -20.81
N GLY A 58 23.19 -7.23 -20.15
CA GLY A 58 24.33 -6.61 -20.83
C GLY A 58 25.05 -7.57 -21.77
N ALA A 59 25.28 -8.81 -21.34
CA ALA A 59 25.87 -9.85 -22.17
C ALA A 59 24.97 -10.20 -23.37
N GLY A 60 23.65 -10.35 -23.16
CA GLY A 60 22.70 -10.62 -24.24
C GLY A 60 22.67 -9.52 -25.30
N VAL A 61 22.65 -8.25 -24.89
CA VAL A 61 22.72 -7.09 -25.79
C VAL A 61 24.05 -7.07 -26.54
N LEU A 62 25.17 -7.31 -25.85
CA LEU A 62 26.50 -7.34 -26.48
C LEU A 62 26.60 -8.44 -27.54
N LEU A 63 26.14 -9.66 -27.23
CA LEU A 63 26.13 -10.77 -28.18
C LEU A 63 25.26 -10.47 -29.40
N THR A 64 24.09 -9.85 -29.17
CA THR A 64 23.18 -9.44 -30.26
C THR A 64 23.84 -8.42 -31.17
N LEU A 65 24.52 -7.40 -30.61
CA LEU A 65 25.25 -6.40 -31.39
C LEU A 65 26.38 -7.03 -32.20
N LEU A 66 27.19 -7.90 -31.57
CA LEU A 66 28.29 -8.60 -32.26
C LEU A 66 27.78 -9.49 -33.38
N PHE A 67 26.64 -10.17 -33.18
CA PHE A 67 25.99 -10.97 -34.22
C PHE A 67 25.62 -10.11 -35.44
N PHE A 68 24.94 -8.97 -35.24
CA PHE A 68 24.59 -8.07 -36.33
C PHE A 68 25.82 -7.49 -37.03
N ILE A 69 26.88 -7.14 -36.27
CA ILE A 69 28.15 -6.69 -36.84
C ILE A 69 28.74 -7.78 -37.73
N GLY A 70 28.83 -9.02 -37.24
CA GLY A 70 29.32 -10.14 -38.04
C GLY A 70 28.47 -10.40 -39.29
N TYR A 71 27.14 -10.31 -39.17
CA TYR A 71 26.21 -10.42 -40.28
C TYR A 71 26.45 -9.35 -41.35
N ILE A 72 26.62 -8.08 -40.95
CA ILE A 72 26.86 -6.96 -41.89
C ILE A 72 28.24 -7.07 -42.56
N VAL A 73 29.25 -7.51 -41.81
CA VAL A 73 30.63 -7.68 -42.34
C VAL A 73 30.72 -8.88 -43.28
N GLY A 74 29.73 -9.77 -43.30
CA GLY A 74 29.76 -10.99 -44.11
C GLY A 74 30.55 -12.13 -43.48
N PHE A 75 30.71 -12.14 -42.14
CA PHE A 75 31.34 -13.24 -41.41
C PHE A 75 30.55 -14.57 -41.50
N PHE A 76 29.31 -14.51 -42.00
CA PHE A 76 28.37 -15.62 -42.10
C PHE A 76 27.89 -15.88 -43.55
N ASP A 77 28.52 -15.24 -44.55
CA ASP A 77 28.35 -15.52 -45.99
C ASP A 77 29.39 -16.53 -46.49
#